data_AF-X0JYW6-F1
#
_entry.id   AF-X0JYW6-F1
#
_cell.length_a   1.000
_cell.length_b   1.000
_cell.length_c   1.000
_cell.angle_alpha   90.00
_cell.angle_beta   90.00
_cell.angle_gamma   90.00
#
_symmetry.space_group_name_H-M   'P 1'
#
loop_
_entity.id
_entity.type
_entity.pdbx_description
1 polymer ?
#
loop_
_entity_poly.entity_id
_entity_poly.type
_entity_poly.pdbx_seq_one_letter_code
_entity_poly.pdbx_strand_id
1 'polypeptide(L)'
;MVMLKDDKLFDAPITRPSRVLDVGTGTGIWAIDMADANPSAEITGTDISPIQPAWVPPNCKFHIEDAQLEWTYRPESFDFVHIRALYGSISDWGELYRQAFRSLEPGGWIENMEINIHLYSDIPEVRDDPDHIFKRWAKVFWEATDMINRTLRIAMNGTQRKFMVEAGFVNVVEKTYQVPCGAWSSDPKMKKIGTYNLAFMDESLEGFALFMLREIMKWEYEEVQLFVMEMRKAVRDSKIRPYYLM
;
A
#
# COMPACT_ATOMS: atom_id res chain seq x y z
N MET A 1 8.60 -3.19 5.14
CA MET A 1 8.78 -2.53 3.83
C MET A 1 10.14 -1.87 3.71
N VAL A 2 10.62 -1.09 4.69
CA VAL A 2 11.99 -0.52 4.66
C VAL A 2 13.10 -1.58 4.48
N MET A 3 12.98 -2.74 5.13
CA MET A 3 13.91 -3.86 4.94
C MET A 3 13.98 -4.33 3.48
N LEU A 4 12.89 -4.26 2.72
CA LEU A 4 12.89 -4.60 1.29
C LEU A 4 13.80 -3.65 0.50
N LYS A 5 13.80 -2.37 0.88
CA LYS A 5 14.52 -1.25 0.26
C LYS A 5 15.88 -0.96 0.89
N ASP A 6 16.50 -1.94 1.56
CA ASP A 6 17.80 -1.78 2.23
C ASP A 6 17.80 -0.62 3.24
N ASP A 7 16.74 -0.57 4.05
CA ASP A 7 16.50 0.41 5.11
C ASP A 7 16.35 1.87 4.62
N LYS A 8 16.11 2.07 3.32
CA LYS A 8 15.73 3.37 2.76
C LYS A 8 14.23 3.66 2.96
N LEU A 9 13.92 4.90 3.31
CA LEU A 9 12.54 5.39 3.49
C LEU A 9 11.83 5.67 2.16
N PHE A 10 12.57 6.10 1.13
CA PHE A 10 12.07 6.41 -0.21
C PHE A 10 13.12 6.04 -1.28
N ASP A 11 12.67 5.84 -2.50
CA ASP A 11 13.48 5.56 -3.70
C ASP A 11 13.56 6.76 -4.67
N ALA A 12 12.64 7.72 -4.54
CA ALA A 12 12.65 8.94 -5.34
C ALA A 12 14.04 9.60 -5.31
N PRO A 13 14.57 10.09 -6.45
CA PRO A 13 15.91 10.66 -6.55
C PRO A 13 15.96 12.11 -6.01
N ILE A 14 15.36 12.34 -4.84
CA ILE A 14 15.45 13.59 -4.08
C ILE A 14 16.57 13.46 -3.04
N THR A 15 17.44 14.47 -2.99
CA THR A 15 18.65 14.42 -2.13
C THR A 15 18.41 15.03 -0.75
N ARG A 16 17.62 16.10 -0.67
CA ARG A 16 17.36 16.85 0.56
C ARG A 16 15.90 17.29 0.60
N PRO A 17 14.96 16.38 0.91
CA PRO A 17 13.57 16.76 1.13
C PRO A 17 13.47 17.79 2.25
N SER A 18 12.63 18.79 2.06
CA SER A 18 12.47 19.95 2.93
C SER A 18 11.04 20.13 3.39
N ARG A 19 10.04 19.88 2.53
CA ARG A 19 8.61 19.98 2.86
C ARG A 19 7.91 18.74 2.33
N VAL A 20 7.73 17.76 3.21
CA VAL A 20 7.22 16.43 2.87
C VAL A 20 5.76 16.28 3.29
N LEU A 21 4.95 15.72 2.41
CA LEU A 21 3.59 15.28 2.70
C LEU A 21 3.50 13.74 2.65
N ASP A 22 3.08 13.12 3.74
CA ASP A 22 2.75 11.68 3.81
C ASP A 22 1.23 11.51 3.84
N VAL A 23 0.65 11.11 2.70
CA VAL A 23 -0.80 11.00 2.52
C VAL A 23 -1.27 9.61 2.93
N GLY A 24 -2.25 9.55 3.83
CA GLY A 24 -2.69 8.28 4.40
C GLY A 24 -1.63 7.69 5.34
N THR A 25 -1.09 8.52 6.23
CA THR A 25 0.07 8.19 7.07
C THR A 25 -0.19 7.04 8.05
N GLY A 26 -1.47 6.70 8.31
CA GLY A 26 -1.85 5.63 9.23
C GLY A 26 -1.31 5.90 10.63
N THR A 27 -0.52 4.99 11.18
CA THR A 27 0.09 5.16 12.51
C THR A 27 1.17 6.24 12.57
N GLY A 28 1.58 6.82 11.44
CA GLY A 28 2.58 7.88 11.38
C GLY A 28 4.04 7.40 11.44
N ILE A 29 4.28 6.09 11.52
CA ILE A 29 5.63 5.51 11.68
C ILE A 29 6.59 6.00 10.59
N TRP A 30 6.17 5.99 9.32
CA TRP A 30 7.01 6.45 8.23
C TRP A 30 7.32 7.96 8.33
N ALA A 31 6.32 8.78 8.63
CA ALA A 31 6.50 10.22 8.80
C ALA A 31 7.44 10.56 9.97
N ILE A 32 7.34 9.81 11.08
CA ILE A 32 8.24 9.95 12.24
C ILE A 32 9.67 9.57 11.86
N ASP A 33 9.88 8.40 11.23
CA ASP A 33 11.20 7.97 10.77
C ASP A 33 11.80 8.98 9.76
N MET A 34 10.97 9.56 8.90
CA MET A 34 11.37 10.59 7.93
C MET A 34 11.80 11.89 8.62
N ALA A 35 11.09 12.28 9.67
CA ALA A 35 11.40 13.47 10.47
C ALA A 35 12.71 13.31 11.26
N ASP A 36 12.94 12.14 11.84
CA ASP A 36 14.19 11.80 12.54
C ASP A 36 15.39 11.74 11.59
N ALA A 37 15.20 11.16 10.39
CA ALA A 37 16.24 11.06 9.37
C ALA A 37 16.57 12.41 8.71
N ASN A 38 15.64 13.38 8.73
CA ASN A 38 15.79 14.69 8.10
C ASN A 38 15.40 15.82 9.06
N PRO A 39 16.21 16.13 10.09
CA PRO A 39 15.85 17.09 11.14
C PRO A 39 15.59 18.53 10.65
N SER A 40 16.05 18.87 9.43
CA SER A 40 15.82 20.17 8.80
C SER A 40 14.55 20.23 7.94
N ALA A 41 13.91 19.09 7.68
CA ALA A 41 12.70 19.00 6.88
C ALA A 41 11.47 19.17 7.75
N GLU A 42 10.41 19.76 7.21
CA GLU A 42 9.06 19.75 7.79
C GLU A 42 8.29 18.57 7.21
N ILE A 43 7.80 17.69 8.07
CA ILE A 43 7.03 16.51 7.69
C ILE A 43 5.59 16.70 8.13
N THR A 44 4.67 16.61 7.17
CA THR A 44 3.23 16.66 7.39
C THR A 44 2.65 15.31 7.03
N GLY A 45 2.01 14.62 7.99
CA GLY A 45 1.24 13.41 7.73
C GLY A 45 -0.26 13.67 7.79
N THR A 46 -1.03 13.11 6.86
CA THR A 46 -2.49 13.21 6.85
C THR A 46 -3.14 11.84 6.94
N ASP A 47 -4.20 11.72 7.74
CA ASP A 47 -5.04 10.52 7.78
C ASP A 47 -6.47 10.89 8.20
N ILE A 48 -7.46 10.09 7.81
CA ILE A 48 -8.84 10.28 8.26
C ILE A 48 -9.02 9.90 9.74
N SER A 49 -8.13 9.07 10.28
CA SER A 49 -8.20 8.56 11.65
C SER A 49 -7.11 9.18 12.53
N PRO A 50 -7.46 9.71 13.72
CA PRO A 50 -6.48 10.26 14.66
C PRO A 50 -5.80 9.17 15.51
N ILE A 51 -5.04 8.29 14.86
CA ILE A 51 -4.38 7.12 15.49
C ILE A 51 -2.88 7.28 15.67
N GLN A 52 -2.35 8.48 15.42
CA GLN A 52 -0.93 8.80 15.50
C GLN A 52 -0.53 9.10 16.95
N PRO A 53 0.73 8.81 17.35
CA PRO A 53 1.20 9.09 18.70
C PRO A 53 1.26 10.60 18.96
N ALA A 54 1.05 11.00 20.22
CA ALA A 54 1.17 12.40 20.64
C ALA A 54 2.63 12.86 20.78
N TRP A 55 3.55 11.92 21.04
CA TRP A 55 4.99 12.21 21.18
C TRP A 55 5.69 11.94 19.86
N VAL A 56 6.03 13.02 19.14
CA VAL A 56 6.61 12.99 17.80
C VAL A 56 7.78 13.97 17.70
N PRO A 57 8.67 13.83 16.71
CA PRO A 57 9.72 14.82 16.46
C PRO A 57 9.13 16.22 16.25
N PRO A 58 9.83 17.30 16.67
CA PRO A 58 9.29 18.67 16.62
C PRO A 58 9.02 19.18 15.19
N ASN A 59 9.62 18.53 14.18
CA ASN A 59 9.45 18.80 12.77
C ASN A 59 8.40 17.90 12.09
N CYS A 60 7.66 17.08 12.84
CA CYS A 60 6.60 16.22 12.35
C CYS A 60 5.24 16.70 12.86
N LYS A 61 4.26 16.85 11.97
CA LYS A 61 2.88 17.25 12.30
C LYS A 61 1.88 16.31 11.65
N PHE A 62 0.77 16.08 12.34
CA PHE A 62 -0.34 15.26 11.84
C PHE A 62 -1.62 16.07 11.73
N HIS A 63 -2.33 15.88 10.62
CA HIS A 63 -3.62 16.51 10.36
C HIS A 63 -4.68 15.46 10.02
N ILE A 64 -5.88 15.67 10.53
CA ILE A 64 -7.03 14.82 10.20
C ILE A 64 -7.62 15.33 8.89
N GLU A 65 -7.35 14.63 7.79
CA GLU A 65 -7.80 15.00 6.45
C GLU A 65 -8.17 13.75 5.63
N ASP A 66 -9.22 13.87 4.82
CA ASP A 66 -9.56 12.87 3.80
C ASP A 66 -8.86 13.22 2.49
N ALA A 67 -7.96 12.35 2.05
CA ALA A 67 -7.16 12.51 0.83
C ALA A 67 -8.01 12.68 -0.45
N GLN A 68 -9.28 12.27 -0.42
CA GLN A 68 -10.22 12.36 -1.53
C GLN A 68 -10.90 13.73 -1.65
N LEU A 69 -10.89 14.52 -0.58
CA LEU A 69 -11.41 15.89 -0.61
C LEU A 69 -10.39 16.84 -1.21
N GLU A 70 -10.83 18.06 -1.52
CA GLU A 70 -9.93 19.11 -1.99
C GLU A 70 -8.86 19.42 -0.94
N TRP A 71 -7.59 19.26 -1.32
CA TRP A 71 -6.46 19.53 -0.44
C TRP A 71 -6.37 21.02 -0.12
N THR A 72 -6.24 21.35 1.16
CA THR A 72 -6.27 22.74 1.67
C THR A 72 -4.93 23.48 1.52
N TYR A 73 -3.91 22.79 1.01
CA TYR A 73 -2.57 23.35 0.78
C TYR A 73 -2.57 24.31 -0.42
N ARG A 74 -1.73 25.35 -0.33
CA ARG A 74 -1.45 26.19 -1.49
C ARG A 74 -0.73 25.36 -2.57
N PRO A 75 -0.85 25.70 -3.86
CA PRO A 75 0.00 25.12 -4.89
C PRO A 75 1.48 25.26 -4.51
N GLU A 76 2.30 24.28 -4.91
CA GLU A 76 3.76 24.32 -4.69
C GLU A 76 4.19 24.35 -3.20
N SER A 77 3.37 23.78 -2.31
CA SER A 77 3.67 23.72 -0.87
C SER A 77 4.71 22.67 -0.49
N PHE A 78 4.85 21.60 -1.27
CA PHE A 78 5.71 20.45 -0.93
C PHE A 78 6.78 20.20 -1.99
N ASP A 79 7.89 19.60 -1.60
CA ASP A 79 8.92 19.10 -2.52
C ASP A 79 8.91 17.57 -2.64
N PHE A 80 8.23 16.88 -1.72
CA PHE A 80 8.05 15.44 -1.76
C PHE A 80 6.67 15.02 -1.24
N VAL A 81 5.93 14.24 -2.03
CA VAL A 81 4.68 13.59 -1.64
C VAL A 81 4.91 12.09 -1.59
N HIS A 82 4.62 11.47 -0.46
CA HIS A 82 4.66 10.04 -0.24
C HIS A 82 3.24 9.50 -0.05
N ILE A 83 2.93 8.39 -0.72
CA ILE A 83 1.66 7.67 -0.62
C ILE A 83 1.98 6.19 -0.48
N ARG A 84 1.31 5.49 0.44
CA ARG A 84 1.52 4.06 0.59
C ARG A 84 0.29 3.31 1.08
N ALA A 85 0.01 2.19 0.41
CA ALA A 85 -1.03 1.24 0.80
C ALA A 85 -2.44 1.86 0.93
N LEU A 86 -2.81 2.74 0.00
CA LEU A 86 -4.15 3.33 -0.09
C LEU A 86 -5.06 2.61 -1.10
N TYR A 87 -4.59 1.54 -1.78
CA TYR A 87 -5.43 0.63 -2.56
C TYR A 87 -6.68 0.19 -1.79
N GLY A 88 -7.85 0.22 -2.45
CA GLY A 88 -9.13 -0.09 -1.79
C GLY A 88 -9.76 1.06 -1.00
N SER A 89 -9.04 2.17 -0.79
CA SER A 89 -9.54 3.33 -0.02
C SER A 89 -9.93 4.53 -0.88
N ILE A 90 -9.32 4.67 -2.07
CA ILE A 90 -9.47 5.83 -2.95
C ILE A 90 -10.41 5.52 -4.11
N SER A 91 -11.41 6.39 -4.33
CA SER A 91 -12.35 6.24 -5.44
C SER A 91 -11.90 6.88 -6.75
N ASP A 92 -11.10 7.95 -6.69
CA ASP A 92 -10.56 8.63 -7.88
C ASP A 92 -9.05 8.86 -7.71
N TRP A 93 -8.27 7.88 -8.18
CA TRP A 93 -6.81 7.97 -8.19
C TRP A 93 -6.29 9.06 -9.13
N GLY A 94 -7.02 9.37 -10.21
CA GLY A 94 -6.65 10.43 -11.14
C GLY A 94 -6.71 11.79 -10.47
N GLU A 95 -7.78 12.07 -9.72
CA GLU A 95 -7.85 13.27 -8.87
C GLU A 95 -6.75 13.28 -7.81
N LEU A 96 -6.56 12.19 -7.07
CA LEU A 96 -5.51 12.13 -6.03
C LEU A 96 -4.13 12.51 -6.59
N TYR A 97 -3.74 11.97 -7.75
CA TYR A 97 -2.48 12.33 -8.39
C TYR A 97 -2.46 13.76 -8.92
N ARG A 98 -3.58 14.30 -9.43
CA ARG A 98 -3.67 15.72 -9.83
C ARG A 98 -3.52 16.67 -8.64
N GLN A 99 -4.08 16.32 -7.47
CA GLN A 99 -3.89 17.09 -6.25
C GLN A 99 -2.44 17.04 -5.77
N ALA A 100 -1.83 15.85 -5.76
CA ALA A 100 -0.42 15.68 -5.45
C ALA A 100 0.46 16.53 -6.38
N PHE A 101 0.22 16.47 -7.70
CA PHE A 101 0.95 17.26 -8.69
C PHE A 101 0.82 18.77 -8.43
N ARG A 102 -0.39 19.28 -8.19
CA ARG A 102 -0.64 20.70 -7.89
C ARG A 102 0.06 21.16 -6.60
N SER A 103 0.14 20.28 -5.61
CA SER A 103 0.75 20.58 -4.31
C SER A 103 2.27 20.60 -4.34
N LEU A 104 2.89 19.97 -5.36
CA LEU A 104 4.33 19.89 -5.51
C LEU A 104 4.89 21.14 -6.20
N GLU A 105 6.04 21.59 -5.72
CA GLU A 105 6.84 22.61 -6.42
C GLU A 105 7.41 22.06 -7.74
N PRO A 106 7.76 22.93 -8.71
CA PRO A 106 8.46 22.50 -9.91
C PRO A 106 9.75 21.74 -9.58
N GLY A 107 9.82 20.47 -9.97
CA GLY A 107 10.96 19.58 -9.68
C GLY A 107 10.79 18.71 -8.43
N GLY A 108 9.68 18.86 -7.70
CA GLY A 108 9.30 17.98 -6.60
C GLY A 108 8.95 16.56 -7.06
N TRP A 109 8.95 15.62 -6.13
CA TRP A 109 8.75 14.19 -6.40
C TRP A 109 7.50 13.64 -5.75
N ILE A 110 6.89 12.65 -6.40
CA ILE A 110 5.91 11.76 -5.78
C ILE A 110 6.48 10.34 -5.74
N GLU A 111 6.25 9.65 -4.63
CA GLU A 111 6.42 8.19 -4.54
C GLU A 111 5.11 7.58 -4.05
N ASN A 112 4.51 6.70 -4.88
CA ASN A 112 3.39 5.86 -4.45
C ASN A 112 3.81 4.39 -4.42
N MET A 113 3.58 3.71 -3.30
CA MET A 113 3.83 2.28 -3.12
C MET A 113 2.53 1.55 -2.77
N GLU A 114 2.12 0.60 -3.61
CA GLU A 114 0.89 -0.16 -3.41
C GLU A 114 1.12 -1.67 -3.43
N ILE A 115 0.15 -2.42 -2.93
CA ILE A 115 0.24 -3.87 -2.81
C ILE A 115 -0.83 -4.51 -3.69
N ASN A 116 -0.51 -5.64 -4.31
CA ASN A 116 -1.52 -6.47 -4.95
C ASN A 116 -2.14 -7.44 -3.93
N ILE A 117 -3.47 -7.40 -3.79
CA ILE A 117 -4.24 -8.35 -2.95
C ILE A 117 -4.14 -9.80 -3.46
N HIS A 118 -3.77 -9.99 -4.73
CA HIS A 118 -3.58 -11.31 -5.33
C HIS A 118 -2.22 -11.89 -4.93
N LEU A 119 -2.26 -13.02 -4.22
CA LEU A 119 -1.09 -13.86 -4.03
C LEU A 119 -0.86 -14.78 -5.23
N TYR A 120 0.41 -15.06 -5.48
CA TYR A 120 0.90 -15.87 -6.57
C TYR A 120 1.74 -17.03 -6.02
N SER A 121 2.03 -17.97 -6.90
CA SER A 121 2.92 -19.09 -6.65
C SER A 121 3.67 -19.41 -7.94
N ASP A 122 4.94 -19.82 -7.80
CA ASP A 122 5.73 -20.33 -8.91
C ASP A 122 5.47 -21.83 -9.19
N ILE A 123 4.70 -22.49 -8.33
CA ILE A 123 4.35 -23.91 -8.44
C ILE A 123 3.24 -24.08 -9.48
N PRO A 124 3.44 -24.82 -10.59
CA PRO A 124 2.46 -24.92 -11.68
C PRO A 124 1.06 -25.34 -11.22
N GLU A 125 0.97 -26.28 -10.28
CA GLU A 125 -0.30 -26.79 -9.75
C GLU A 125 -1.12 -25.71 -9.04
N VAL A 126 -0.48 -24.65 -8.55
CA VAL A 126 -1.15 -23.50 -7.91
C VAL A 126 -1.27 -22.32 -8.86
N ARG A 127 -0.22 -22.06 -9.65
CA ARG A 127 -0.17 -20.99 -10.64
C ARG A 127 -1.23 -21.16 -11.72
N ASP A 128 -1.42 -22.38 -12.20
CA ASP A 128 -2.24 -22.67 -13.37
C ASP A 128 -3.67 -23.12 -12.98
N ASP A 129 -3.92 -23.42 -11.70
CA ASP A 129 -5.25 -23.76 -11.18
C ASP A 129 -6.13 -22.50 -11.04
N PRO A 130 -7.18 -22.32 -11.86
CA PRO A 130 -8.06 -21.15 -11.81
C PRO A 130 -8.87 -21.05 -10.50
N ASP A 131 -9.08 -22.17 -9.82
CA ASP A 131 -9.93 -22.28 -8.62
C ASP A 131 -9.13 -22.22 -7.32
N HIS A 132 -7.80 -22.14 -7.39
CA HIS A 132 -6.96 -21.99 -6.22
C HIS A 132 -7.36 -20.75 -5.41
N ILE A 133 -7.35 -20.87 -4.07
CA ILE A 133 -7.86 -19.86 -3.15
C ILE A 133 -7.24 -18.46 -3.37
N PHE A 134 -5.98 -18.36 -3.80
CA PHE A 134 -5.36 -17.06 -4.10
C PHE A 134 -6.09 -16.28 -5.21
N LYS A 135 -6.53 -16.97 -6.27
CA LYS A 135 -7.26 -16.34 -7.39
C LYS A 135 -8.69 -16.02 -6.98
N ARG A 136 -9.36 -16.93 -6.28
CA ARG A 136 -10.71 -16.69 -5.73
C ARG A 136 -10.73 -15.51 -4.75
N TRP A 137 -9.74 -15.43 -3.86
CA TRP A 137 -9.56 -14.34 -2.91
C TRP A 137 -9.47 -13.00 -3.64
N ALA A 138 -8.55 -12.89 -4.60
CA ALA A 138 -8.40 -11.67 -5.38
C ALA A 138 -9.70 -11.29 -6.12
N LYS A 139 -10.34 -12.26 -6.79
CA LYS A 139 -11.57 -12.05 -7.55
C LYS A 139 -12.72 -11.50 -6.70
N VAL A 140 -13.01 -12.13 -5.56
CA VAL A 140 -14.13 -11.69 -4.70
C VAL A 140 -13.85 -10.31 -4.11
N PHE A 141 -12.61 -10.02 -3.71
CA PHE A 141 -12.24 -8.70 -3.21
C PHE A 141 -12.34 -7.63 -4.30
N TRP A 142 -11.94 -7.95 -5.53
CA TRP A 142 -12.11 -7.07 -6.68
C TRP A 142 -13.58 -6.74 -6.93
N GLU A 143 -14.45 -7.75 -6.95
CA GLU A 143 -15.90 -7.58 -7.09
C GLU A 143 -16.47 -6.68 -5.99
N ALA A 144 -16.12 -6.95 -4.73
CA ALA A 144 -16.56 -6.15 -3.58
C ALA A 144 -16.15 -4.68 -3.73
N THR A 145 -14.90 -4.43 -4.12
CA THR A 145 -14.41 -3.06 -4.26
C THR A 145 -14.96 -2.31 -5.48
N ASP A 146 -15.38 -3.02 -6.52
CA ASP A 146 -16.02 -2.43 -7.68
C ASP A 146 -17.44 -1.95 -7.35
N MET A 147 -18.15 -2.64 -6.45
CA MET A 147 -19.47 -2.23 -5.96
C MET A 147 -19.45 -0.90 -5.20
N ILE A 148 -18.32 -0.53 -4.60
CA ILE A 148 -18.14 0.73 -3.86
C ILE A 148 -17.23 1.73 -4.56
N ASN A 149 -16.86 1.46 -5.81
CA ASN A 149 -15.97 2.29 -6.62
C ASN A 149 -14.63 2.63 -5.92
N ARG A 150 -13.93 1.63 -5.35
CA ARG A 150 -12.62 1.82 -4.69
C ARG A 150 -11.62 0.74 -5.06
N THR A 151 -10.95 0.89 -6.19
CA THR A 151 -10.15 -0.20 -6.78
C THR A 151 -9.01 -0.74 -5.89
N LEU A 152 -8.89 -2.07 -5.80
CA LEU A 152 -7.71 -2.80 -5.31
C LEU A 152 -6.70 -3.12 -6.42
N ARG A 153 -6.94 -2.67 -7.65
CA ARG A 153 -6.14 -3.01 -8.84
C ARG A 153 -5.25 -1.85 -9.31
N ILE A 154 -5.07 -0.81 -8.48
CA ILE A 154 -4.26 0.36 -8.83
C ILE A 154 -2.82 -0.03 -9.20
N ALA A 155 -2.22 -0.98 -8.49
CA ALA A 155 -0.86 -1.48 -8.74
C ALA A 155 -0.75 -2.41 -9.97
N MET A 156 -1.84 -2.67 -10.70
CA MET A 156 -1.87 -3.63 -11.80
C MET A 156 -1.87 -2.93 -13.17
N ASN A 157 -1.31 -3.62 -14.17
CA ASN A 157 -1.39 -3.26 -15.59
C ASN A 157 -0.92 -1.83 -15.94
N GLY A 158 0.03 -1.28 -15.18
CA GLY A 158 0.56 0.08 -15.40
C GLY A 158 -0.43 1.21 -15.11
N THR A 159 -1.49 0.93 -14.32
CA THR A 159 -2.55 1.90 -14.02
C THR A 159 -2.01 3.11 -13.23
N GLN A 160 -1.12 2.88 -12.26
CA GLN A 160 -0.43 3.98 -11.56
C GLN A 160 0.33 4.88 -12.52
N ARG A 161 1.21 4.30 -13.36
CA ARG A 161 1.98 5.08 -14.34
C ARG A 161 1.06 5.90 -15.23
N LYS A 162 -0.02 5.30 -15.73
CA LYS A 162 -0.99 6.00 -16.57
C LYS A 162 -1.52 7.26 -15.87
N PHE A 163 -2.06 7.12 -14.65
CA PHE A 163 -2.63 8.27 -13.94
C PHE A 163 -1.59 9.30 -13.51
N MET A 164 -0.38 8.87 -13.15
CA MET A 164 0.72 9.81 -12.86
C MET A 164 1.08 10.65 -14.10
N VAL A 165 1.20 10.02 -15.27
CA VAL A 165 1.49 10.75 -16.53
C VAL A 165 0.32 11.68 -16.90
N GLU A 166 -0.92 11.22 -16.77
CA GLU A 166 -2.12 12.05 -17.03
C GLU A 166 -2.22 13.25 -16.09
N ALA A 167 -1.76 13.12 -14.83
CA ALA A 167 -1.70 14.22 -13.87
C ALA A 167 -0.61 15.26 -14.19
N GLY A 168 0.37 14.92 -15.04
CA GLY A 168 1.46 15.82 -15.46
C GLY A 168 2.84 15.39 -14.99
N PHE A 169 2.98 14.28 -14.26
CA PHE A 169 4.28 13.79 -13.82
C PHE A 169 5.13 13.31 -15.00
N VAL A 170 6.42 13.64 -14.95
CA VAL A 170 7.45 13.20 -15.90
C VAL A 170 8.43 12.27 -15.19
N ASN A 171 9.30 11.59 -15.94
CA ASN A 171 10.30 10.65 -15.40
C ASN A 171 9.70 9.55 -14.52
N VAL A 172 8.49 9.07 -14.85
CA VAL A 172 7.81 8.02 -14.10
C VAL A 172 8.55 6.68 -14.23
N VAL A 173 9.10 6.22 -13.10
CA VAL A 173 9.80 4.94 -12.94
C VAL A 173 8.92 4.00 -12.13
N GLU A 174 8.69 2.80 -12.66
CA GLU A 174 8.01 1.72 -11.94
C GLU A 174 9.03 0.70 -11.48
N LYS A 175 8.87 0.22 -10.25
CA LYS A 175 9.62 -0.91 -9.70
C LYS A 175 8.60 -1.92 -9.19
N THR A 176 8.87 -3.20 -9.40
CA THR A 176 8.05 -4.28 -8.88
C THR A 176 8.91 -5.21 -8.04
N TYR A 177 8.43 -5.51 -6.85
CA TYR A 177 9.05 -6.39 -5.90
C TYR A 177 8.18 -7.63 -5.72
N GLN A 178 8.78 -8.79 -5.89
CA GLN A 178 8.19 -10.05 -5.48
C GLN A 178 8.42 -10.24 -3.99
N VAL A 179 7.36 -10.15 -3.18
CA VAL A 179 7.47 -10.22 -1.72
C VAL A 179 6.94 -11.58 -1.23
N PRO A 180 7.81 -12.46 -0.70
CA PRO A 180 7.41 -13.75 -0.16
C PRO A 180 6.41 -13.60 0.98
N CYS A 181 5.48 -14.54 1.08
CA CYS A 181 4.68 -14.83 2.24
C CYS A 181 5.16 -16.17 2.80
N GLY A 182 5.83 -16.15 3.95
CA GLY A 182 6.45 -17.33 4.56
C GLY A 182 7.95 -17.46 4.31
N ALA A 183 8.58 -18.35 5.07
CA ALA A 183 10.04 -18.50 5.14
C ALA A 183 10.62 -19.43 4.04
N TRP A 184 10.05 -19.44 2.84
CA TRP A 184 10.39 -20.39 1.78
C TRP A 184 11.53 -19.92 0.85
N SER A 185 11.87 -18.63 0.86
CA SER A 185 12.98 -18.12 0.04
C SER A 185 14.33 -18.64 0.54
N SER A 186 15.24 -18.94 -0.38
CA SER A 186 16.63 -19.30 -0.07
C SER A 186 17.49 -18.08 0.24
N ASP A 187 17.10 -16.88 -0.19
CA ASP A 187 17.76 -15.63 0.16
C ASP A 187 17.47 -15.29 1.64
N PRO A 188 18.49 -15.08 2.49
CA PRO A 188 18.30 -14.82 3.92
C PRO A 188 17.46 -13.57 4.24
N LYS A 189 17.63 -12.49 3.47
CA LYS A 189 16.87 -11.23 3.61
C LYS A 189 15.41 -11.48 3.25
N MET A 190 15.16 -12.11 2.10
CA MET A 190 13.80 -12.39 1.64
C MET A 190 13.08 -13.43 2.49
N LYS A 191 13.82 -14.40 3.07
CA LYS A 191 13.28 -15.34 4.05
C LYS A 191 12.81 -14.63 5.32
N LYS A 192 13.59 -13.67 5.82
CA LYS A 192 13.22 -12.86 7.00
C LYS A 192 12.00 -11.98 6.69
N ILE A 193 12.00 -11.28 5.56
CA ILE A 193 10.85 -10.49 5.09
C ILE A 193 9.60 -11.38 4.99
N GLY A 194 9.72 -12.54 4.36
CA GLY A 194 8.61 -13.48 4.21
C GLY A 194 8.07 -14.00 5.53
N THR A 195 8.92 -14.20 6.52
CA THR A 195 8.50 -14.61 7.87
C THR A 195 7.61 -13.54 8.52
N TYR A 196 8.02 -12.27 8.47
CA TYR A 196 7.19 -11.17 8.99
C TYR A 196 5.91 -10.99 8.19
N ASN A 197 5.98 -11.15 6.88
CA ASN A 197 4.82 -11.03 6.01
C ASN A 197 3.78 -12.13 6.28
N LEU A 198 4.22 -13.36 6.56
CA LEU A 198 3.31 -14.44 6.95
C LEU A 198 2.58 -14.11 8.25
N ALA A 199 3.30 -13.63 9.28
CA ALA A 199 2.68 -13.23 10.54
C ALA A 199 1.64 -12.12 10.32
N PHE A 200 2.01 -11.09 9.56
CA PHE A 200 1.09 -10.00 9.18
C PHE A 200 -0.17 -10.54 8.48
N MET A 201 -0.02 -11.37 7.45
CA MET A 201 -1.15 -11.92 6.72
C MET A 201 -2.04 -12.79 7.61
N ASP A 202 -1.46 -13.75 8.34
CA ASP A 202 -2.17 -14.72 9.16
C ASP A 202 -3.06 -14.08 10.24
N GLU A 203 -2.56 -13.01 10.86
CA GLU A 203 -3.27 -12.21 11.87
C GLU A 203 -4.30 -11.24 11.25
N SER A 204 -4.15 -10.85 9.98
CA SER A 204 -4.97 -9.80 9.36
C SER A 204 -6.08 -10.30 8.43
N LEU A 205 -6.03 -11.57 7.98
CA LEU A 205 -6.96 -12.10 6.95
C LEU A 205 -8.44 -11.88 7.28
N GLU A 206 -8.84 -12.10 8.54
CA GLU A 206 -10.22 -11.91 8.96
C GLU A 206 -10.61 -10.43 8.92
N GLY A 207 -9.75 -9.54 9.43
CA GLY A 207 -9.96 -8.10 9.38
C GLY A 207 -10.15 -7.58 7.95
N PHE A 208 -9.38 -8.09 7.00
CA PHE A 208 -9.57 -7.77 5.58
C PHE A 208 -10.90 -8.27 5.02
N ALA A 209 -11.32 -9.48 5.40
CA ALA A 209 -12.49 -10.13 4.84
C ALA A 209 -13.82 -9.60 5.41
N LEU A 210 -13.89 -9.24 6.70
CA LEU A 210 -15.17 -8.95 7.34
C LEU A 210 -15.92 -7.82 6.66
N PHE A 211 -15.31 -6.63 6.49
CA PHE A 211 -16.01 -5.52 5.85
C PHE A 211 -16.36 -5.83 4.40
N MET A 212 -15.39 -6.34 3.62
CA MET A 212 -15.59 -6.59 2.18
C MET A 212 -16.62 -7.69 1.92
N LEU A 213 -16.53 -8.83 2.61
CA LEU A 213 -17.35 -10.00 2.31
C LEU A 213 -18.71 -9.96 3.04
N ARG A 214 -18.74 -9.50 4.28
CA ARG A 214 -20.00 -9.43 5.05
C ARG A 214 -20.78 -8.16 4.71
N GLU A 215 -20.15 -6.99 4.85
CA GLU A 215 -20.88 -5.73 4.72
C GLU A 215 -21.16 -5.36 3.27
N ILE A 216 -20.23 -5.64 2.34
CA ILE A 216 -20.42 -5.33 0.91
C ILE A 216 -21.04 -6.52 0.17
N MET A 217 -20.41 -7.70 0.20
CA MET A 217 -20.88 -8.88 -0.57
C MET A 217 -22.06 -9.62 0.08
N LYS A 218 -22.44 -9.29 1.32
CA LYS A 218 -23.56 -9.89 2.05
C LYS A 218 -23.43 -11.41 2.28
N TRP A 219 -22.20 -11.90 2.41
CA TRP A 219 -21.95 -13.28 2.80
C TRP A 219 -22.30 -13.51 4.27
N GLU A 220 -22.74 -14.71 4.59
CA GLU A 220 -22.93 -15.12 5.98
C GLU A 220 -21.57 -15.23 6.68
N TYR A 221 -21.55 -14.98 7.99
CA TYR A 221 -20.30 -14.94 8.76
C TYR A 221 -19.55 -16.27 8.67
N GLU A 222 -20.27 -17.39 8.72
CA GLU A 222 -19.72 -18.74 8.61
C GLU A 222 -19.02 -18.96 7.26
N GLU A 223 -19.58 -18.44 6.16
CA GLU A 223 -18.98 -18.52 4.83
C GLU A 223 -17.66 -17.74 4.77
N VAL A 224 -17.64 -16.54 5.38
CA VAL A 224 -16.43 -15.72 5.50
C VAL A 224 -15.35 -16.47 6.29
N GLN A 225 -15.70 -17.08 7.42
CA GLN A 225 -14.76 -17.83 8.24
C GLN A 225 -14.16 -19.03 7.51
N LEU A 226 -14.98 -19.77 6.75
CA LEU A 226 -14.50 -20.89 5.92
C LEU A 226 -13.52 -20.41 4.85
N PHE A 227 -13.84 -19.30 4.18
CA PHE A 227 -12.98 -18.72 3.15
C PHE A 227 -11.65 -18.20 3.71
N VAL A 228 -11.69 -17.52 4.87
CA VAL A 228 -10.51 -17.08 5.61
C VAL A 228 -9.65 -18.27 6.07
N MET A 229 -10.27 -19.33 6.58
CA MET A 229 -9.57 -20.54 7.00
C MET A 229 -8.85 -21.21 5.83
N GLU A 230 -9.51 -21.30 4.66
CA GLU A 230 -8.90 -21.85 3.46
C GLU A 230 -7.69 -21.02 3.02
N MET A 231 -7.84 -19.70 2.98
CA MET A 231 -6.75 -18.78 2.62
C MET A 231 -5.59 -18.89 3.60
N ARG A 232 -5.88 -18.94 4.90
CA ARG A 232 -4.91 -19.13 5.98
C ARG A 232 -4.11 -20.42 5.82
N LYS A 233 -4.79 -21.52 5.47
CA LYS A 233 -4.13 -22.81 5.22
C LYS A 233 -3.15 -22.71 4.04
N ALA A 234 -3.54 -22.03 2.96
CA ALA A 234 -2.70 -21.86 1.79
C ALA A 234 -1.48 -20.97 2.05
N VAL A 235 -1.64 -19.79 2.69
CA VAL A 235 -0.49 -18.90 2.95
C VAL A 235 0.53 -19.51 3.91
N ARG A 236 0.10 -20.41 4.81
CA ARG A 236 0.99 -21.16 5.71
C ARG A 236 1.74 -22.32 5.05
N ASP A 237 1.31 -22.77 3.86
CA ASP A 237 1.99 -23.85 3.16
C ASP A 237 3.19 -23.33 2.37
N SER A 238 4.38 -23.45 2.97
CA SER A 238 5.63 -23.05 2.34
C SER A 238 5.96 -23.82 1.06
N LYS A 239 5.36 -25.01 0.83
CA LYS A 239 5.61 -25.81 -0.38
C LYS A 239 5.05 -25.14 -1.62
N ILE A 240 3.96 -24.38 -1.47
CA ILE A 240 3.34 -23.62 -2.55
C ILE A 240 3.92 -22.21 -2.71
N ARG A 241 4.98 -21.87 -1.97
CA ARG A 241 5.81 -20.66 -2.15
C ARG A 241 4.99 -19.38 -2.41
N PRO A 242 4.07 -18.99 -1.51
CA PRO A 242 3.21 -17.85 -1.77
C PRO A 242 3.98 -16.54 -1.78
N TYR A 243 3.65 -15.63 -2.69
CA TYR A 243 4.14 -14.25 -2.71
C TYR A 243 3.08 -13.29 -3.21
N TYR A 244 3.23 -12.00 -2.97
CA TYR A 244 2.49 -10.96 -3.70
C TYR A 244 3.44 -10.05 -4.46
N LEU A 245 2.89 -9.25 -5.37
CA LEU A 245 3.62 -8.19 -6.05
C LEU A 245 3.32 -6.84 -5.37
N MET A 246 4.36 -6.04 -5.22
CA MET A 246 4.35 -4.67 -4.69
C MET A 246 5.10 -3.76 -5.64
#